data_AF-A0A957JXG3-F1
#
_entry.id   AF-A0A957JXG3-F1
#
_cell.length_a   1.000
_cell.length_b   1.000
_cell.length_c   1.000
_cell.angle_alpha   90.00
_cell.angle_beta   90.00
_cell.angle_gamma   90.00
#
_symmetry.space_group_name_H-M   'P 1'
#
loop_
_entity.id
_entity.type
_entity.pdbx_description
1 polymer ?
#
loop_
_entity_poly.entity_id
_entity_poly.type
_entity_poly.pdbx_seq_one_letter_code
_entity_poly.pdbx_strand_id
1 'polypeptide(L)'
;MEQEIEETTEVDPFDVNDFFRLSIWQNKFARGRVHYQTVKHGMQNLLGSAMVKLTGNEDFLEYYLAREDDVPVSLLQLLRDMPALPEMSAILGVDEDGAPLLVDLRAPESAHILIAGEAGAGKTMLLRSLLLSLAIRQRQALVQMVLLDGSQRPELASLAELPHALGPVVSELDDVAETLNFLVNEMGYRQEQGVKTPALVVAIDEIE
;
A
#
# COMPACT_ATOMS: atom_id res chain seq x y z
N MET A 1 -4.62 -6.88 -52.17
CA MET A 1 -5.76 -7.50 -51.46
C MET A 1 -5.49 -7.22 -49.99
N GLU A 2 -5.88 -6.03 -49.57
CA GLU A 2 -5.76 -5.58 -48.18
C GLU A 2 -6.89 -6.25 -47.40
N GLN A 3 -6.58 -6.89 -46.27
CA GLN A 3 -7.58 -7.41 -45.36
C GLN A 3 -7.76 -6.39 -44.23
N GLU A 4 -8.97 -5.85 -44.13
CA GLU A 4 -9.44 -5.02 -43.03
C GLU A 4 -9.43 -5.84 -41.72
N ILE A 5 -8.92 -5.22 -40.66
CA ILE A 5 -9.00 -5.72 -39.29
C ILE A 5 -10.35 -5.23 -38.74
N GLU A 6 -11.23 -6.16 -38.40
CA GLU A 6 -12.51 -5.89 -37.75
C GLU A 6 -12.25 -5.56 -36.27
N GLU A 7 -12.46 -4.30 -35.89
CA GLU A 7 -12.53 -3.84 -34.50
C GLU A 7 -13.99 -3.88 -34.06
N THR A 8 -14.36 -4.83 -33.20
CA THR A 8 -15.64 -4.81 -32.47
C THR A 8 -15.34 -4.74 -30.99
N THR A 9 -15.39 -3.52 -30.43
CA THR A 9 -15.36 -3.30 -28.99
C THR A 9 -16.77 -2.91 -28.55
N GLU A 10 -17.51 -3.88 -28.04
CA GLU A 10 -18.76 -3.64 -27.32
C GLU A 10 -18.35 -3.23 -25.89
N VAL A 11 -18.55 -1.97 -25.53
CA VAL A 11 -18.12 -1.40 -24.24
C VAL A 11 -19.28 -1.51 -23.25
N ASP A 12 -19.09 -2.28 -22.17
CA ASP A 12 -20.04 -2.37 -21.05
C ASP A 12 -19.93 -1.09 -20.18
N PRO A 13 -21.02 -0.32 -20.00
CA PRO A 13 -21.00 0.93 -19.25
C PRO A 13 -20.79 0.77 -17.73
N PHE A 14 -20.60 -0.45 -17.21
CA PHE A 14 -20.28 -0.71 -15.80
C PHE A 14 -18.92 -1.39 -15.57
N ASP A 15 -18.05 -1.44 -16.58
CA ASP A 15 -16.70 -1.98 -16.39
C ASP A 15 -15.81 -1.00 -15.59
N VAL A 16 -15.27 -1.48 -14.47
CA VAL A 16 -14.38 -0.73 -13.56
C VAL A 16 -12.90 -0.86 -13.99
N ASN A 17 -12.63 -1.67 -15.00
CA ASN A 17 -11.31 -1.90 -15.61
C ASN A 17 -10.97 -0.75 -16.56
N ASP A 18 -10.15 0.23 -16.17
CA ASP A 18 -9.54 1.12 -17.18
C ASP A 18 -8.25 1.78 -16.68
N PHE A 19 -7.18 0.98 -16.62
CA PHE A 19 -5.87 1.45 -17.02
C PHE A 19 -5.69 1.12 -18.51
N PHE A 20 -5.35 2.11 -19.35
CA PHE A 20 -5.07 1.85 -20.76
C PHE A 20 -3.78 1.03 -20.89
N ARG A 21 -3.91 -0.30 -20.99
CA ARG A 21 -2.80 -1.24 -21.22
C ARG A 21 -2.52 -1.35 -22.71
N LEU A 22 -1.44 -0.74 -23.17
CA LEU A 22 -0.93 -0.93 -24.54
C LEU A 22 0.19 -1.96 -24.53
N SER A 23 -0.01 -3.10 -25.20
CA SER A 23 1.01 -4.14 -25.36
C SER A 23 1.67 -4.00 -26.73
N ILE A 24 2.97 -3.68 -26.77
CA ILE A 24 3.72 -3.56 -28.02
C ILE A 24 4.74 -4.70 -28.11
N TRP A 25 4.60 -5.56 -29.13
CA TRP A 25 5.57 -6.60 -29.45
C TRP A 25 6.90 -6.01 -29.91
N GLN A 26 8.02 -6.42 -29.31
CA GLN A 26 9.31 -5.80 -29.57
C GLN A 26 10.41 -6.74 -30.07
N ASN A 27 10.91 -6.45 -31.27
CA ASN A 27 12.12 -7.07 -31.84
C ASN A 27 13.41 -6.24 -31.60
N LYS A 28 13.36 -5.10 -30.89
CA LYS A 28 14.48 -4.12 -30.81
C LYS A 28 15.04 -3.80 -29.41
N PHE A 29 14.37 -4.17 -28.31
CA PHE A 29 14.92 -3.96 -26.96
C PHE A 29 16.01 -4.96 -26.59
N ALA A 30 15.96 -6.17 -27.16
CA ALA A 30 16.97 -7.23 -26.99
C ALA A 30 18.42 -6.85 -27.40
N ARG A 31 18.66 -5.64 -27.93
CA ARG A 31 19.99 -5.15 -28.33
C ARG A 31 20.50 -3.93 -27.55
N GLY A 32 19.85 -3.56 -26.44
CA GLY A 32 20.34 -2.50 -25.53
C GLY A 32 20.48 -1.10 -26.14
N ARG A 33 19.85 -0.85 -27.30
CA ARG A 33 20.01 0.39 -28.09
C ARG A 33 18.95 1.46 -27.81
N VAL A 34 17.93 1.15 -27.01
CA VAL A 34 16.86 2.09 -26.66
C VAL A 34 16.89 2.31 -25.15
N HIS A 35 17.14 3.54 -24.74
CA HIS A 35 17.11 3.90 -23.32
C HIS A 35 15.64 3.93 -22.87
N TYR A 36 15.29 3.07 -21.92
CA TYR A 36 13.96 2.97 -21.30
C TYR A 36 13.39 4.35 -20.91
N GLN A 37 14.24 5.20 -20.32
CA GLN A 37 13.88 6.57 -19.93
C GLN A 37 13.49 7.46 -21.11
N THR A 38 14.14 7.31 -22.26
CA THR A 38 13.83 8.11 -23.47
C THR A 38 12.46 7.73 -24.03
N VAL A 39 12.10 6.45 -24.00
CA VAL A 39 10.77 5.98 -24.45
C VAL A 39 9.69 6.45 -23.49
N LYS A 40 9.92 6.35 -22.18
CA LYS A 40 8.99 6.85 -21.15
C LYS A 40 8.70 8.35 -21.33
N HIS A 41 9.73 9.19 -21.42
CA HIS A 41 9.57 10.64 -21.61
C HIS A 41 8.90 10.99 -22.94
N GLY A 42 9.27 10.30 -24.02
CA GLY A 42 8.63 10.50 -25.33
C GLY A 42 7.13 10.22 -25.27
N MET A 43 6.72 9.17 -24.55
CA MET A 43 5.31 8.80 -24.43
C MET A 43 4.53 9.66 -23.46
N GLN A 44 5.13 10.13 -22.35
CA GLN A 44 4.49 11.14 -21.49
C GLN A 44 4.11 12.38 -22.29
N ASN A 45 5.03 12.87 -23.15
CA ASN A 45 4.78 14.03 -23.98
C ASN A 45 3.73 13.78 -25.08
N LEU A 46 3.78 12.62 -25.73
CA LEU A 46 2.85 12.28 -26.83
C LEU A 46 1.43 12.01 -26.33
N LEU A 47 1.30 11.33 -25.19
CA LEU A 47 0.01 10.93 -24.65
C LEU A 47 -0.61 11.98 -23.72
N GLY A 48 0.10 13.09 -23.46
CA GLY A 48 -0.37 14.15 -22.57
C GLY A 48 -0.50 13.75 -21.10
N SER A 49 -0.10 12.52 -20.75
CA SER A 49 -0.17 12.01 -19.38
C SER A 49 1.15 12.24 -18.66
N ALA A 50 1.07 12.92 -17.51
CA ALA A 50 2.23 13.16 -16.65
C ALA A 50 2.82 11.85 -16.09
N MET A 51 2.02 10.78 -16.00
CA MET A 51 2.42 9.54 -15.35
C MET A 51 2.18 8.34 -16.26
N VAL A 52 3.29 7.90 -16.87
CA VAL A 52 3.37 6.65 -17.63
C VAL A 52 4.27 5.69 -16.86
N LYS A 53 3.72 4.57 -16.40
CA LYS A 53 4.53 3.45 -15.91
C LYS A 53 4.75 2.51 -17.10
N LEU A 54 6.01 2.16 -17.32
CA LEU A 54 6.40 1.16 -18.31
C LEU A 54 6.74 -0.11 -17.53
N THR A 55 6.27 -1.25 -17.99
CA THR A 55 6.77 -2.56 -17.58
C THR A 55 6.97 -3.40 -18.84
N GLY A 56 7.55 -4.58 -18.69
CA GLY A 56 7.68 -5.48 -19.82
C GLY A 56 8.75 -6.52 -19.61
N ASN A 57 8.75 -7.51 -20.50
CA ASN A 57 9.76 -8.55 -20.60
C ASN A 57 10.48 -8.44 -21.95
N GLU A 58 11.20 -9.49 -22.36
CA GLU A 58 11.92 -9.48 -23.64
C GLU A 58 11.00 -9.42 -24.88
N ASP A 59 9.74 -9.85 -24.74
CA ASP A 59 8.79 -10.02 -25.85
C ASP A 59 7.81 -8.84 -25.98
N PHE A 60 7.40 -8.25 -24.84
CA PHE A 60 6.41 -7.19 -24.79
C PHE A 60 6.80 -6.06 -23.82
N LEU A 61 6.45 -4.83 -24.21
CA LEU A 61 6.34 -3.71 -23.29
C LEU A 61 4.86 -3.38 -23.04
N GLU A 62 4.57 -3.11 -21.78
CA GLU A 62 3.27 -2.70 -21.29
C GLU A 62 3.37 -1.28 -20.73
N TYR A 63 2.45 -0.44 -21.19
CA TYR A 63 2.30 0.93 -20.74
C TYR A 63 1.08 1.01 -19.84
N TYR A 64 1.24 1.69 -18.71
CA TYR A 64 0.19 2.06 -17.78
C TYR A 64 0.08 3.57 -17.78
N LEU A 65 -1.09 4.06 -18.13
CA LEU A 65 -1.42 5.47 -18.16
C LEU A 65 -2.26 5.79 -16.93
N ALA A 66 -1.85 6.80 -16.17
CA ALA A 66 -2.70 7.33 -15.11
C ALA A 66 -4.01 7.87 -15.71
N ARG A 67 -5.12 7.62 -15.02
CA ARG A 67 -6.44 8.11 -15.42
C ARG A 67 -6.49 9.63 -15.26
N GLU A 68 -7.23 10.31 -16.13
CA GLU A 68 -7.53 11.74 -15.94
C GLU A 68 -8.53 11.94 -14.78
N ASP A 69 -9.41 10.96 -14.55
CA ASP A 69 -10.37 10.90 -13.45
C ASP A 69 -9.91 9.89 -12.39
N ASP A 70 -8.97 10.31 -11.52
CA ASP A 70 -8.56 9.52 -10.36
C ASP A 70 -9.65 9.56 -9.28
N VAL A 71 -10.37 8.45 -9.14
CA VAL A 71 -11.36 8.26 -8.07
C VAL A 71 -10.63 7.81 -6.79
N PRO A 72 -10.77 8.53 -5.66
CA PRO A 72 -10.15 8.12 -4.41
C PRO A 72 -10.61 6.73 -3.96
N VAL A 73 -9.65 5.88 -3.60
CA VAL A 73 -9.95 4.57 -3.00
C VAL A 73 -10.41 4.78 -1.56
N SER A 74 -11.70 4.52 -1.30
CA SER A 74 -12.28 4.69 0.03
C SER A 74 -12.11 3.43 0.88
N LEU A 75 -11.39 3.54 2.00
CA LEU A 75 -11.26 2.45 2.97
C LEU A 75 -12.64 1.94 3.45
N LEU A 76 -13.61 2.83 3.67
CA LEU A 76 -14.95 2.44 4.09
C LEU A 76 -15.65 1.58 3.03
N GLN A 77 -15.45 1.90 1.75
CA GLN A 77 -16.02 1.12 0.66
C GLN A 77 -15.38 -0.28 0.61
N LEU A 78 -14.05 -0.36 0.67
CA LEU A 78 -13.34 -1.66 0.72
C LEU A 78 -13.77 -2.52 1.91
N LEU A 79 -14.00 -1.91 3.07
CA LEU A 79 -14.52 -2.62 4.23
C LEU A 79 -15.95 -3.12 3.99
N ARG A 80 -16.81 -2.37 3.30
CA ARG A 80 -18.17 -2.85 2.97
C ARG A 80 -18.13 -4.03 2.01
N ASP A 81 -17.26 -3.95 1.00
CA ASP A 81 -17.15 -4.95 -0.05
C ASP A 81 -16.46 -6.24 0.43
N MET A 82 -15.67 -6.15 1.50
CA MET A 82 -15.08 -7.29 2.19
C MET A 82 -15.69 -7.49 3.58
N PRO A 83 -16.85 -8.15 3.71
CA PRO A 83 -17.51 -8.35 5.00
C PRO A 83 -16.69 -9.20 5.97
N ALA A 84 -15.72 -9.98 5.50
CA ALA A 84 -14.78 -10.72 6.32
C ALA A 84 -13.34 -10.42 5.87
N LEU A 85 -12.47 -10.11 6.83
CA LEU A 85 -11.02 -10.07 6.63
C LEU A 85 -10.40 -11.21 7.43
N PRO A 86 -9.35 -11.87 6.90
CA PRO A 86 -8.58 -12.83 7.68
C PRO A 86 -8.02 -12.17 8.96
N GLU A 87 -7.80 -12.98 9.99
CA GLU A 87 -7.18 -12.48 11.22
C GLU A 87 -5.81 -11.85 10.93
N MET A 88 -5.50 -10.74 11.60
CA MET A 88 -4.24 -10.00 11.40
C MET A 88 -3.96 -9.54 9.96
N SER A 89 -4.99 -9.48 9.11
CA SER A 89 -4.86 -8.89 7.78
C SER A 89 -5.30 -7.42 7.77
N ALA A 90 -4.49 -6.57 7.15
CA ALA A 90 -4.77 -5.16 6.92
C ALA A 90 -5.02 -4.89 5.43
N ILE A 91 -5.81 -3.85 5.13
CA ILE A 91 -6.11 -3.45 3.75
C ILE A 91 -5.03 -2.47 3.28
N LEU A 92 -4.28 -2.85 2.25
CA LEU A 92 -3.25 -2.01 1.62
C LEU A 92 -3.86 -1.05 0.58
N GLY A 93 -4.87 -1.52 -0.15
CA GLY A 93 -5.50 -0.75 -1.22
C GLY A 93 -6.24 -1.66 -2.18
N VAL A 94 -6.19 -1.33 -3.47
CA VAL A 94 -6.72 -2.14 -4.56
C VAL A 94 -5.65 -2.35 -5.61
N ASP A 95 -5.77 -3.43 -6.38
CA ASP A 95 -4.95 -3.67 -7.55
C ASP A 95 -5.51 -2.94 -8.79
N GLU A 96 -4.92 -3.26 -9.94
CA GLU A 96 -5.26 -2.67 -11.24
C GLU A 96 -6.69 -3.02 -11.69
N ASP A 97 -7.25 -4.13 -11.20
CA ASP A 97 -8.61 -4.61 -11.48
C ASP A 97 -9.62 -4.17 -10.40
N GLY A 98 -9.17 -3.34 -9.44
CA GLY A 98 -9.98 -2.89 -8.31
C GLY A 98 -10.17 -3.94 -7.22
N ALA A 99 -9.51 -5.10 -7.31
CA ALA A 99 -9.59 -6.12 -6.28
C ALA A 99 -8.79 -5.69 -5.04
N PRO A 100 -9.30 -5.93 -3.82
CA PRO A 100 -8.61 -5.48 -2.63
C PRO A 100 -7.27 -6.20 -2.39
N LEU A 101 -6.25 -5.41 -2.10
CA LEU A 101 -4.93 -5.89 -1.69
C LEU A 101 -4.86 -5.97 -0.16
N LEU A 102 -4.52 -7.15 0.35
CA LEU A 102 -4.40 -7.43 1.78
C LEU A 102 -2.95 -7.74 2.16
N VAL A 103 -2.57 -7.39 3.38
CA VAL A 103 -1.29 -7.77 3.98
C VAL A 103 -1.54 -8.56 5.25
N ASP A 104 -1.01 -9.77 5.33
CA ASP A 104 -1.07 -10.64 6.51
C ASP A 104 0.10 -10.34 7.46
N LEU A 105 -0.18 -9.71 8.61
CA LEU A 105 0.85 -9.36 9.59
C LEU A 105 1.34 -10.55 10.44
N ARG A 106 0.77 -11.75 10.28
CA ARG A 106 1.29 -12.97 10.91
C ARG A 106 2.26 -13.74 10.01
N ALA A 107 2.23 -13.50 8.70
CA ALA A 107 3.14 -14.17 7.78
C ALA A 107 4.58 -13.66 8.01
N PRO A 108 5.59 -14.54 8.07
CA PRO A 108 6.99 -14.14 8.30
C PRO A 108 7.50 -13.08 7.32
N GLU A 109 7.03 -13.12 6.07
CA GLU A 109 7.44 -12.25 4.98
C GLU A 109 6.86 -10.83 5.10
N SER A 110 5.77 -10.65 5.86
CA SER A 110 5.06 -9.38 6.02
C SER A 110 4.82 -9.00 7.50
N ALA A 111 5.48 -9.68 8.43
CA ALA A 111 5.45 -9.36 9.85
C ALA A 111 6.04 -7.97 10.15
N HIS A 112 6.92 -7.48 9.26
CA HIS A 112 7.48 -6.14 9.31
C HIS A 112 7.32 -5.48 7.94
N ILE A 113 6.80 -4.26 7.91
CA ILE A 113 6.53 -3.51 6.68
C ILE A 113 7.30 -2.20 6.72
N LEU A 114 8.03 -1.91 5.65
CA LEU A 114 8.68 -0.62 5.42
C LEU A 114 7.88 0.16 4.37
N ILE A 115 7.42 1.36 4.72
CA ILE A 115 6.75 2.29 3.80
C ILE A 115 7.72 3.43 3.50
N ALA A 116 8.13 3.57 2.24
CA ALA A 116 9.09 4.58 1.80
C ALA A 116 8.59 5.33 0.56
N GLY A 117 9.03 6.57 0.40
CA GLY A 117 8.52 7.49 -0.63
C GLY A 117 8.80 8.95 -0.28
N GLU A 118 8.65 9.82 -1.27
CA GLU A 118 8.82 11.27 -1.12
C GLU A 118 7.70 11.89 -0.26
N ALA A 119 7.92 13.12 0.21
CA ALA A 119 6.89 13.88 0.92
C ALA A 119 5.66 14.06 0.02
N GLY A 120 4.46 13.82 0.57
CA GLY A 120 3.21 13.87 -0.18
C GLY A 120 2.85 12.61 -0.97
N ALA A 121 3.69 11.56 -0.95
CA ALA A 121 3.39 10.28 -1.61
C ALA A 121 2.29 9.45 -0.90
N GLY A 122 1.78 9.92 0.25
CA GLY A 122 0.71 9.24 0.99
C GLY A 122 1.17 8.17 1.97
N LYS A 123 2.45 8.14 2.37
CA LYS A 123 3.01 7.16 3.31
C LYS A 123 2.24 7.08 4.64
N THR A 124 2.06 8.22 5.29
CA THR A 124 1.34 8.34 6.56
C THR A 124 -0.13 7.99 6.41
N MET A 125 -0.76 8.38 5.29
CA MET A 125 -2.14 7.99 4.98
C MET A 125 -2.28 6.48 4.80
N LEU A 126 -1.32 5.83 4.14
CA LEU A 126 -1.27 4.38 3.98
C LEU A 126 -1.10 3.69 5.33
N LEU A 127 -0.15 4.13 6.17
CA LEU A 127 0.06 3.61 7.51
C LEU A 127 -1.22 3.72 8.36
N ARG A 128 -1.88 4.88 8.35
CA ARG A 128 -3.14 5.10 9.08
C ARG A 128 -4.26 4.21 8.56
N SER A 129 -4.34 4.01 7.24
CA SER A 129 -5.34 3.13 6.62
C SER A 129 -5.14 1.68 7.03
N LEU A 130 -3.89 1.19 7.04
CA LEU A 130 -3.55 -0.15 7.51
C LEU A 130 -3.96 -0.35 8.98
N LEU A 131 -3.55 0.56 9.87
CA LEU A 131 -3.88 0.49 11.29
C LEU A 131 -5.39 0.56 11.54
N LEU A 132 -6.09 1.49 10.89
CA LEU A 132 -7.53 1.62 11.04
C LEU A 132 -8.28 0.39 10.51
N SER A 133 -7.82 -0.21 9.40
CA SER A 133 -8.42 -1.45 8.87
C SER A 133 -8.32 -2.61 9.88
N LEU A 134 -7.21 -2.72 10.62
CA LEU A 134 -7.05 -3.69 11.70
C LEU A 134 -7.98 -3.38 12.87
N ALA A 135 -8.00 -2.13 13.35
CA ALA A 135 -8.80 -1.72 14.50
C ALA A 135 -10.31 -1.93 14.29
N ILE A 136 -10.80 -1.69 13.07
CA ILE A 136 -12.22 -1.89 12.71
C ILE A 136 -12.59 -3.38 12.72
N ARG A 137 -11.64 -4.26 12.38
CA ARG A 137 -11.92 -5.68 12.13
C ARG A 137 -11.58 -6.60 13.28
N GLN A 138 -10.60 -6.21 14.08
CA GLN A 138 -10.09 -6.98 15.18
C GLN A 138 -10.46 -6.30 16.49
N ARG A 139 -10.90 -7.08 17.48
CA ARG A 139 -11.15 -6.54 18.81
C ARG A 139 -9.82 -6.14 19.48
N GLN A 140 -9.84 -5.16 20.36
CA GLN A 140 -8.69 -4.75 21.17
C GLN A 140 -8.03 -5.92 21.95
N ALA A 141 -8.81 -6.96 22.28
CA ALA A 141 -8.34 -8.16 22.95
C ALA A 141 -7.47 -9.06 22.06
N LEU A 142 -7.54 -8.88 20.73
CA LEU A 142 -6.76 -9.61 19.74
C LEU A 142 -5.58 -8.78 19.22
N VAL A 143 -5.71 -7.46 19.14
CA VAL A 143 -4.70 -6.53 18.62
C VAL A 143 -4.61 -5.28 19.48
N GLN A 144 -3.39 -4.92 19.85
CA GLN A 144 -3.04 -3.69 20.53
C GLN A 144 -1.95 -2.96 19.72
N MET A 145 -1.93 -1.64 19.80
CA MET A 145 -1.08 -0.77 19.00
C MET A 145 -0.17 0.08 19.87
N VAL A 146 1.09 0.20 19.47
CA VAL A 146 2.04 1.19 19.98
C VAL A 146 2.35 2.16 18.84
N LEU A 147 2.17 3.45 19.08
CA LEU A 147 2.27 4.49 18.07
C LEU A 147 3.46 5.40 18.39
N LEU A 148 4.46 5.41 17.51
CA LEU A 148 5.65 6.24 17.58
C LEU A 148 5.62 7.21 16.38
N ASP A 149 5.71 8.51 16.65
CA ASP A 149 5.60 9.55 15.62
C ASP A 149 6.42 10.77 16.08
N GLY A 150 7.60 10.96 15.48
CA GLY A 150 8.55 12.00 15.87
C GLY A 150 8.20 13.41 15.35
N SER A 151 7.11 13.55 14.59
CA SER A 151 6.73 14.85 14.01
C SER A 151 6.25 15.82 15.10
N GLN A 152 6.54 17.12 14.91
CA GLN A 152 6.01 18.18 15.80
C GLN A 152 4.48 18.19 15.91
N ARG A 153 3.80 17.61 14.91
CA ARG A 153 2.35 17.44 14.88
C ARG A 153 2.06 15.98 14.54
N PRO A 154 1.93 15.10 15.54
CA PRO A 154 1.79 13.68 15.30
C PRO A 154 0.54 13.37 14.48
N GLU A 155 0.73 12.84 13.29
CA GLU A 155 -0.37 12.46 12.40
C GLU A 155 -1.10 11.22 12.91
N LEU A 156 -0.39 10.38 13.68
CA LEU A 156 -0.96 9.20 14.34
C LEU A 156 -1.84 9.53 15.56
N ALA A 157 -1.88 10.78 16.04
CA ALA A 157 -2.60 11.18 17.26
C ALA A 157 -4.08 10.75 17.26
N SER A 158 -4.75 10.86 16.10
CA SER A 158 -6.15 10.41 15.97
C SER A 158 -6.39 8.92 16.25
N LEU A 159 -5.37 8.08 16.07
CA LEU A 159 -5.46 6.65 16.34
C LEU A 159 -5.21 6.30 17.81
N ALA A 160 -4.54 7.19 18.56
CA ALA A 160 -4.31 7.00 20.00
C ALA A 160 -5.60 7.07 20.83
N GLU A 161 -6.66 7.66 20.28
CA GLU A 161 -7.99 7.69 20.88
C GLU A 161 -8.74 6.35 20.77
N LEU A 162 -8.21 5.39 20.00
CA LEU A 162 -8.82 4.08 19.84
C LEU A 162 -8.54 3.19 21.05
N PRO A 163 -9.48 2.31 21.44
CA PRO A 163 -9.28 1.33 22.51
C PRO A 163 -8.13 0.33 22.24
N HIS A 164 -7.67 0.27 20.98
CA HIS A 164 -6.54 -0.55 20.56
C HIS A 164 -5.19 0.07 20.92
N ALA A 165 -5.10 1.38 21.13
CA ALA A 165 -3.85 2.04 21.47
C ALA A 165 -3.48 1.79 22.93
N LEU A 166 -2.23 1.40 23.18
CA LEU A 166 -1.72 1.14 24.53
C LEU A 166 -1.40 2.42 25.32
N GLY A 167 -1.42 3.57 24.66
CA GLY A 167 -1.07 4.86 25.25
C GLY A 167 -1.14 5.98 24.23
N PRO A 168 -0.76 7.21 24.63
CA PRO A 168 -0.60 8.33 23.70
C PRO A 168 0.51 8.04 22.69
N VAL A 169 0.54 8.83 21.62
CA VAL A 169 1.64 8.78 20.65
C VAL A 169 2.92 9.24 21.32
N VAL A 170 3.98 8.45 21.13
CA VAL A 170 5.33 8.76 21.65
C VAL A 170 6.08 9.53 20.58
N SER A 171 6.48 10.77 20.89
CA SER A 171 7.13 11.67 19.93
C SER A 171 8.55 12.08 20.30
N GLU A 172 8.90 12.08 21.59
CA GLU A 172 10.25 12.41 22.03
C GLU A 172 11.21 11.24 21.76
N LEU A 173 12.38 11.53 21.17
CA LEU A 173 13.34 10.50 20.73
C LEU A 173 13.83 9.60 21.86
N ASP A 174 14.04 10.16 23.06
CA ASP A 174 14.46 9.40 24.24
C ASP A 174 13.34 8.42 24.67
N ASP A 175 12.08 8.87 24.65
CA ASP A 175 10.92 8.04 25.00
C ASP A 175 10.65 6.97 23.94
N VAL A 176 10.89 7.28 22.65
CA VAL A 176 10.85 6.30 21.55
C VAL A 176 11.86 5.19 21.82
N ALA A 177 13.11 5.54 22.14
CA ALA A 177 14.16 4.57 22.43
C ALA A 177 13.83 3.70 23.65
N GLU A 178 13.29 4.31 24.71
CA GLU A 178 12.81 3.58 25.89
C GLU A 178 11.67 2.61 25.52
N THR A 179 10.70 3.08 24.73
CA THR A 179 9.57 2.27 24.29
C THR A 179 10.00 1.08 23.43
N LEU A 180 10.95 1.27 22.51
CA LEU A 180 11.51 0.18 21.70
C LEU A 180 12.25 -0.84 22.58
N ASN A 181 13.04 -0.38 23.56
CA ASN A 181 13.71 -1.27 24.51
C ASN A 181 12.70 -2.08 25.34
N PHE A 182 11.61 -1.43 25.78
CA PHE A 182 10.50 -2.13 26.44
C PHE A 182 9.89 -3.20 25.53
N LEU A 183 9.61 -2.88 24.27
CA LEU A 183 9.02 -3.81 23.30
C LEU A 183 9.93 -5.01 23.01
N VAL A 184 11.25 -4.82 22.97
CA VAL A 184 12.22 -5.92 22.83
C VAL A 184 12.17 -6.84 24.04
N ASN A 185 12.12 -6.29 25.26
CA ASN A 185 12.00 -7.09 26.49
C ASN A 185 10.66 -7.82 26.54
N GLU A 186 9.56 -7.16 26.17
CA GLU A 186 8.23 -7.76 26.10
C GLU A 186 8.16 -8.90 25.09
N MET A 187 8.82 -8.76 23.93
CA MET A 187 8.95 -9.85 22.95
C MET A 187 9.63 -11.08 23.57
N GLY A 188 10.74 -10.88 24.28
CA GLY A 188 11.45 -11.96 24.98
C GLY A 188 10.59 -12.65 26.03
N TYR A 189 9.95 -11.86 26.90
CA TYR A 189 9.04 -12.36 27.92
C TYR A 189 7.89 -13.17 27.32
N ARG A 190 7.23 -12.67 26.27
CA ARG A 190 6.14 -13.35 25.59
C ARG A 190 6.57 -14.66 24.95
N GLN A 191 7.76 -14.68 24.36
CA GLN A 191 8.33 -15.89 23.79
C GLN A 191 8.53 -16.97 24.87
N GLU A 192 9.07 -16.60 26.02
CA GLU A 192 9.29 -17.52 27.15
C GLU A 192 7.98 -18.04 27.75
N GLN A 193 6.97 -17.17 27.89
CA GLN A 193 5.67 -17.52 28.48
C GLN A 193 4.67 -18.10 27.47
N GLY A 194 5.01 -18.14 26.18
CA GLY A 194 4.11 -18.60 25.11
C GLY A 194 2.91 -17.68 24.89
N VAL A 195 3.00 -16.40 25.25
CA VAL A 195 1.93 -15.41 25.11
C VAL A 195 1.89 -14.90 23.68
N LYS A 196 0.78 -15.14 22.98
CA LYS A 196 0.59 -14.75 21.57
C LYS A 196 -0.48 -13.69 21.34
N THR A 197 -1.23 -13.33 22.37
CA THR A 197 -2.42 -12.48 22.24
C THR A 197 -2.54 -11.55 23.46
N PRO A 198 -2.87 -10.26 23.28
CA PRO A 198 -3.10 -9.57 22.00
C PRO A 198 -1.81 -9.46 21.17
N ALA A 199 -1.90 -9.52 19.85
CA ALA A 199 -0.78 -9.18 18.99
C ALA A 199 -0.43 -7.70 19.17
N LEU A 200 0.86 -7.39 19.27
CA LEU A 200 1.36 -6.02 19.36
C LEU A 200 1.77 -5.55 17.98
N VAL A 201 1.09 -4.52 17.47
CA VAL A 201 1.44 -3.83 16.23
C VAL A 201 2.13 -2.53 16.60
N VAL A 202 3.37 -2.37 16.16
CA VAL A 202 4.16 -1.15 16.40
C VAL A 202 4.15 -0.33 15.12
N ALA A 203 3.57 0.86 15.18
CA ALA A 203 3.58 1.82 14.09
C ALA A 203 4.63 2.88 14.36
N ILE A 204 5.46 3.15 13.37
CA ILE A 204 6.55 4.11 13.45
C ILE A 204 6.42 5.04 12.25
N ASP A 205 6.23 6.33 12.49
CA ASP A 205 6.24 7.35 11.46
C ASP A 205 7.23 8.47 11.83
N GLU A 206 7.83 9.08 10.80
CA GLU A 206 8.69 10.28 10.90
C GLU A 206 9.57 10.39 12.17
N ILE A 207 10.46 9.42 12.38
CA ILE A 207 11.49 9.50 13.43
C ILE A 207 12.77 10.00 12.77
N GLU A 208 13.04 11.31 12.91
CA GLU A 208 14.26 11.98 12.41
C GLU A 208 15.39 12.03 13.44
#